data_AF-A0A527CT32-F1
#
_entry.id   AF-A0A527CT32-F1
#
_cell.length_a   1.000
_cell.length_b   1.000
_cell.length_c   1.000
_cell.angle_alpha   90.00
_cell.angle_beta   90.00
_cell.angle_gamma   90.00
#
_symmetry.space_group_name_H-M   'P 1'
#
loop_
_entity.id
_entity.type
_entity.pdbx_description
1 polymer ?
#
loop_
_entity_poly.entity_id
_entity_poly.type
_entity_poly.pdbx_seq_one_letter_code
_entity_poly.pdbx_strand_id
1 'polypeptide(L)'
;ETIVPLHSFQIATAPLSSNLAATILPEGQAVSDSRRILVYYRKSADGRLVLGGRGRMALPTRAGDWAHLERALVRLYPVLSGVAIE
;
A
#
# COMPACT_ATOMS: atom_id res chain seq x y z
N GLU A 1 -12.02 -5.30 31.52
CA GLU A 1 -11.01 -5.15 30.46
C GLU A 1 -11.62 -4.28 29.34
N THR A 2 -10.85 -3.35 28.76
CA THR A 2 -11.32 -2.51 27.65
C THR A 2 -10.50 -2.87 26.41
N ILE A 3 -11.16 -3.32 25.35
CA ILE A 3 -10.53 -3.70 24.08
C ILE A 3 -10.84 -2.62 23.04
N VAL A 4 -9.81 -2.14 22.32
CA VAL A 4 -9.97 -1.21 21.20
C VAL A 4 -9.42 -1.87 19.93
N PRO A 5 -10.29 -2.27 18.98
CA PRO A 5 -9.83 -2.87 17.73
C PRO A 5 -9.15 -1.84 16.84
N LEU A 6 -7.99 -2.21 16.30
CA LEU A 6 -7.23 -1.42 15.35
C LEU A 6 -7.11 -2.21 14.04
N HIS A 7 -7.48 -1.58 12.93
CA HIS A 7 -7.38 -2.21 11.62
C HIS A 7 -6.19 -1.67 10.84
N SER A 8 -5.49 -2.59 10.15
CA SER A 8 -4.50 -2.27 9.14
C SER A 8 -5.07 -2.66 7.78
N PHE A 9 -5.20 -1.68 6.88
CA PHE A 9 -5.70 -1.93 5.53
C PHE A 9 -4.51 -2.08 4.58
N GLN A 10 -4.68 -2.89 3.54
CA GLN A 10 -3.66 -3.13 2.52
C GLN A 10 -4.28 -3.07 1.13
N ILE A 11 -3.51 -2.58 0.16
CA ILE A 11 -3.73 -2.69 -1.28
C ILE A 11 -2.53 -3.36 -1.94
N ALA A 12 -2.75 -4.01 -3.08
CA ALA A 12 -1.68 -4.45 -3.96
C ALA A 12 -1.91 -3.87 -5.36
N THR A 13 -0.83 -3.47 -6.02
CA THR A 13 -0.92 -3.20 -7.46
C THR A 13 -1.17 -4.50 -8.22
N ALA A 14 -1.62 -4.42 -9.47
CA ALA A 14 -1.33 -5.44 -10.46
C ALA A 14 0.20 -5.70 -10.53
N PRO A 15 0.65 -6.88 -11.01
CA PRO A 15 2.07 -7.14 -11.21
C PRO A 15 2.72 -6.02 -12.03
N LEU A 16 3.81 -5.47 -11.51
CA LEU A 16 4.50 -4.35 -12.15
C LEU A 16 5.22 -4.84 -13.40
N SER A 17 5.17 -4.04 -14.46
CA SER A 17 6.02 -4.28 -15.63
C SER A 17 7.51 -4.21 -15.23
N SER A 18 8.37 -4.90 -15.99
CA SER A 18 9.80 -5.00 -15.69
C SER A 18 10.49 -3.64 -15.52
N ASN A 19 10.10 -2.64 -16.32
CA ASN A 19 10.62 -1.27 -16.21
C ASN A 19 10.21 -0.57 -14.91
N LEU A 20 8.99 -0.80 -14.40
CA LEU A 20 8.55 -0.24 -13.12
C LEU A 20 9.19 -1.00 -11.95
N ALA A 21 9.21 -2.33 -12.01
CA ALA A 21 9.79 -3.19 -10.98
C ALA A 21 11.28 -2.91 -10.73
N ALA A 22 12.01 -2.50 -11.78
CA ALA A 22 13.43 -2.14 -11.71
C ALA A 22 13.69 -0.78 -11.02
N THR A 23 12.70 0.11 -10.96
CA THR A 23 12.86 1.46 -10.34
C THR A 23 12.31 1.53 -8.93
N ILE A 24 11.37 0.64 -8.58
CA ILE A 24 10.71 0.62 -7.28
C ILE A 24 11.35 -0.44 -6.40
N LEU A 25 12.01 -0.01 -5.32
CA LEU A 25 12.67 -0.88 -4.34
C LEU A 25 13.58 -1.92 -5.03
N PRO A 26 14.54 -1.51 -5.89
CA PRO A 26 15.30 -2.44 -6.74
C PRO A 26 15.94 -3.59 -5.96
N GLU A 27 16.43 -3.31 -4.75
CA GLU A 27 17.07 -4.30 -3.87
C GLU A 27 16.08 -5.02 -2.93
N GLY A 28 14.78 -4.86 -3.13
CA GLY A 28 13.74 -5.59 -2.39
C GLY A 28 13.54 -5.12 -0.94
N GLN A 29 13.85 -3.86 -0.63
CA GLN A 29 13.69 -3.32 0.71
C GLN A 29 12.23 -3.39 1.19
N ALA A 30 12.03 -3.70 2.46
CA ALA A 30 10.77 -3.43 3.15
C ALA A 30 10.85 -2.03 3.77
N VAL A 31 9.82 -1.22 3.57
CA VAL A 31 9.80 0.18 4.02
C VAL A 31 8.66 0.42 4.99
N SER A 32 8.93 1.20 6.03
CA SER A 32 7.95 1.89 6.85
C SER A 32 8.42 3.33 7.07
N ASP A 33 7.50 4.24 7.37
CA ASP A 33 7.85 5.62 7.72
C ASP A 33 7.73 5.90 9.23
N SER A 34 8.17 7.09 9.65
CA SER A 34 8.13 7.55 11.05
C SER A 34 6.93 8.44 11.37
N ARG A 35 5.89 8.46 10.54
CA ARG A 35 4.70 9.30 10.77
C ARG A 35 3.85 8.73 11.89
N ARG A 36 3.10 9.59 12.57
CA ARG A 36 2.11 9.18 13.59
C ARG A 36 1.06 8.20 13.03
N ILE A 37 0.70 8.40 11.76
CA ILE A 37 -0.09 7.46 10.97
C ILE A 37 0.81 6.98 9.84
N LEU A 38 1.44 5.84 10.07
CA LEU A 38 2.45 5.32 9.16
C LEU A 38 1.84 4.62 7.95
N VAL A 39 2.60 4.62 6.85
CA VAL A 39 2.44 3.67 5.76
C VAL A 39 3.64 2.73 5.72
N TYR A 40 3.39 1.51 5.26
CA TYR A 40 4.41 0.48 5.09
C TYR A 40 4.21 -0.20 3.75
N TYR A 41 5.29 -0.60 3.08
CA TYR A 41 5.19 -1.20 1.75
C TYR A 41 6.41 -2.06 1.41
N ARG A 42 6.19 -3.04 0.52
CA ARG A 42 7.23 -3.94 0.01
C ARG A 42 6.83 -4.48 -1.36
N LYS A 43 7.80 -5.03 -2.10
CA LYS A 43 7.49 -5.89 -3.25
C LYS A 43 7.09 -7.30 -2.78
N SER A 44 6.05 -7.86 -3.38
CA SER A 44 5.68 -9.26 -3.23
C SER A 44 6.46 -10.14 -4.21
N ALA A 45 6.49 -11.45 -3.95
CA ALA A 45 7.20 -12.42 -4.81
C ALA A 45 6.61 -12.52 -6.23
N ASP A 46 5.31 -12.23 -6.39
CA ASP A 46 4.61 -12.17 -7.67
C ASP A 46 4.70 -10.81 -8.37
N GLY A 47 5.62 -9.94 -7.94
CA GLY A 47 5.98 -8.72 -8.66
C GLY A 47 5.06 -7.52 -8.42
N ARG A 48 4.26 -7.53 -7.34
CA ARG A 48 3.37 -6.41 -6.97
C ARG A 48 4.04 -5.51 -5.96
N LEU A 49 3.61 -4.25 -5.91
CA LEU A 49 3.87 -3.40 -4.75
C LEU A 49 2.68 -3.53 -3.79
N VAL A 50 2.94 -4.07 -2.59
CA VAL A 50 1.95 -4.14 -1.51
C VAL A 50 2.16 -2.95 -0.60
N LEU A 51 1.11 -2.15 -0.40
CA LEU A 51 1.13 -0.99 0.48
C LEU A 51 0.03 -1.12 1.53
N GLY A 52 0.39 -0.89 2.78
CA GLY A 52 -0.54 -0.87 3.90
C GLY A 52 -0.39 0.39 4.75
N GLY A 53 -1.40 0.59 5.58
CA GLY A 53 -1.47 1.73 6.48
C GLY A 53 -2.70 1.67 7.37
N ARG A 54 -2.92 2.76 8.12
CA ARG A 54 -4.01 2.80 9.09
C ARG A 54 -5.38 2.70 8.43
N GLY A 55 -6.12 1.65 8.79
CA GLY A 55 -7.52 1.50 8.43
C GLY A 55 -8.45 2.38 9.26
N ARG A 56 -9.67 2.56 8.75
CA ARG A 56 -10.80 3.12 9.51
C ARG A 56 -11.16 2.17 10.65
N MET A 57 -11.90 2.65 11.65
CA MET A 57 -12.39 1.78 12.74
C MET A 57 -13.48 0.80 12.29
N ALA A 58 -14.23 1.15 11.25
CA ALA A 58 -15.17 0.23 10.63
C ALA A 58 -14.43 -0.70 9.64
N LEU A 59 -14.89 -1.94 9.53
CA LEU A 59 -14.45 -2.83 8.47
C LEU A 59 -14.79 -2.24 7.10
N PRO A 60 -13.93 -2.43 6.10
CA PRO A 60 -14.18 -1.89 4.77
C PRO A 60 -15.27 -2.72 4.08
N THR A 61 -16.17 -2.02 3.37
CA THR A 61 -17.36 -2.64 2.73
C THR A 61 -17.44 -2.33 1.23
N ARG A 62 -16.64 -1.38 0.75
CA ARG A 62 -16.59 -0.95 -0.66
C ARG A 62 -15.17 -0.59 -1.05
N ALA A 63 -14.84 -0.72 -2.34
CA ALA A 63 -13.49 -0.44 -2.86
C ALA A 63 -12.94 0.94 -2.41
N GLY A 64 -13.79 1.98 -2.42
CA GLY A 64 -13.36 3.33 -2.03
C GLY A 64 -12.98 3.51 -0.55
N ASP A 65 -13.13 2.51 0.33
CA ASP A 65 -12.58 2.56 1.69
C ASP A 65 -11.04 2.54 1.70
N TRP A 66 -10.42 1.98 0.65
CA TRP A 66 -8.96 1.94 0.45
C TRP A 66 -8.39 3.15 -0.30
N ALA A 67 -9.23 4.08 -0.75
CA ALA A 67 -8.80 5.21 -1.58
C ALA A 67 -7.68 6.07 -0.93
N HIS A 68 -7.57 6.06 0.41
CA HIS A 68 -6.48 6.74 1.11
C HIS A 68 -5.10 6.09 0.89
N LEU A 69 -5.05 4.76 0.75
CA LEU A 69 -3.84 4.01 0.40
C LEU A 69 -3.50 4.19 -1.08
N GLU A 70 -4.48 4.22 -1.97
CA GLU A 70 -4.24 4.51 -3.40
C GLU A 70 -3.64 5.91 -3.59
N ARG A 71 -4.17 6.91 -2.88
CA ARG A 71 -3.56 8.24 -2.86
C ARG A 71 -2.15 8.22 -2.25
N ALA A 72 -1.88 7.37 -1.26
CA ALA A 72 -0.54 7.24 -0.68
C ALA A 72 0.45 6.61 -1.67
N LEU A 73 0.01 5.58 -2.41
CA LEU A 73 0.76 4.92 -3.45
C LEU A 73 1.25 5.93 -4.50
N VAL A 74 0.34 6.72 -5.06
CA VAL A 74 0.68 7.73 -6.08
C VAL A 74 1.55 8.87 -5.50
N ARG A 75 1.38 9.22 -4.22
CA ARG A 75 2.27 10.20 -3.55
C ARG A 75 3.70 9.67 -3.38
N LEU A 76 3.87 8.38 -3.08
CA LEU A 76 5.20 7.77 -2.89
C LEU A 76 5.89 7.50 -4.22
N TYR A 77 5.13 6.99 -5.19
CA TYR A 77 5.60 6.65 -6.53
C TYR A 77 4.62 7.21 -7.57
N PRO A 78 4.81 8.49 -8.00
CA PRO A 78 3.93 9.11 -8.99
C PRO A 78 3.81 8.33 -10.30
N VAL A 79 4.86 7.58 -10.66
CA VAL A 79 4.90 6.71 -11.85
C VAL A 79 3.88 5.56 -11.81
N LEU A 80 3.32 5.24 -10.62
CA LEU A 80 2.28 4.22 -10.47
C LEU A 80 0.86 4.76 -10.71
N SER A 81 0.71 6.03 -11.07
CA SER A 81 -0.59 6.59 -11.44
C SER A 81 -1.22 5.79 -12.58
N GLY A 82 -2.44 5.29 -12.37
CA GLY A 82 -3.18 4.49 -13.35
C GLY A 82 -2.84 3.00 -13.37
N VAL A 83 -1.90 2.53 -12.55
CA VAL A 83 -1.71 1.09 -12.32
C VAL A 83 -2.90 0.55 -11.55
N ALA A 84 -3.47 -0.56 -12.03
CA ALA A 84 -4.62 -1.20 -11.39
C ALA A 84 -4.30 -1.68 -9.97
N ILE A 85 -5.31 -1.69 -9.11
CA ILE A 85 -5.27 -2.20 -7.74
C ILE A 85 -6.12 -3.47 -7.68
N GLU A 86 -5.59 -4.52 -7.07
CA GLU A 86 -6.21 -5.86 -6.95
C GLU A 86 -6.25 -6.33 -5.48
#